data_AF-A0A417WD25-F1
#
_entry.id   AF-A0A417WD25-F1
#
_cell.length_a   1.000
_cell.length_b   1.000
_cell.length_c   1.000
_cell.angle_alpha   90.00
_cell.angle_beta   90.00
_cell.angle_gamma   90.00
#
_symmetry.space_group_name_H-M   'P 1'
#
loop_
_entity.id
_entity.type
_entity.pdbx_description
1 polymer ?
#
loop_
_entity_poly.entity_id
_entity_poly.type
_entity_poly.pdbx_seq_one_letter_code
_entity_poly.pdbx_strand_id
1 'polypeptide(L)'
;MNELQVVVKQEVGKINWNFEELKTALATEMKKYTGIVFDDDSIADAKKTVAYLRKLKESVEDRRKDVKKKCLEPYNEMEKQAKELTQLIDEPINTIAKQVKDYEEEQKKKKKEEILAYMAEVFAELPETVASKLKSKIYDSKWENKSTTKKTWQDAVNTAFENTKGDLNILDGIEEDFREDAKKVYERNLVLSEALSKVQELRKQKEMILERERQKREREEAAKREALAKKEEQPQEPEKAPEPVASAEPKTEMGKAIESIERHAYQQAVTGTIANPVTQQPGLSGGKKIWTIQVRGNEEQHKKILDYIKFVGAEYREV
;
A
#
# COMPACT_ATOMS: atom_id res chain seq x y z
N MET A 1 -17.55 21.00 -41.98
CA MET A 1 -16.66 22.18 -41.96
C MET A 1 -16.25 22.45 -43.39
N ASN A 2 -16.27 23.71 -43.83
CA ASN A 2 -15.62 24.08 -45.08
C ASN A 2 -14.11 24.16 -44.82
N GLU A 3 -13.29 23.63 -45.71
CA GLU A 3 -11.83 23.70 -45.60
C GLU A 3 -11.37 25.15 -45.81
N LEU A 4 -10.78 25.76 -44.79
CA LEU A 4 -10.13 27.06 -44.90
C LEU A 4 -8.73 26.88 -45.50
N GLN A 5 -8.52 27.36 -46.72
CA GLN A 5 -7.23 27.31 -47.39
C GLN A 5 -6.44 28.61 -47.18
N VAL A 6 -5.20 28.49 -46.71
CA VAL A 6 -4.27 29.62 -46.58
C VAL A 6 -3.59 29.87 -47.92
N VAL A 7 -3.94 30.97 -48.59
CA VAL A 7 -3.37 31.37 -49.89
C VAL A 7 -2.47 32.60 -49.70
N VAL A 8 -1.16 32.41 -49.78
CA VAL A 8 -0.17 33.50 -49.72
C VAL A 8 0.24 33.88 -51.15
N LYS A 9 -0.01 35.13 -51.55
CA LYS A 9 0.53 35.72 -52.78
C LYS A 9 1.66 36.68 -52.42
N GLN A 10 2.90 36.31 -52.74
CA GLN A 10 4.08 37.14 -52.52
C GLN A 10 4.63 37.64 -53.86
N GLU A 11 4.73 38.96 -54.03
CA GLU A 11 5.50 39.56 -55.13
C GLU A 11 6.97 39.71 -54.71
N VAL A 12 7.89 39.16 -55.50
CA VAL A 12 9.33 39.19 -55.18
C VAL A 12 9.88 40.58 -55.51
N GLY A 13 10.02 41.42 -54.49
CA GLY A 13 10.51 42.79 -54.63
C GLY A 13 11.95 42.86 -55.16
N LYS A 14 12.14 43.46 -56.35
CA LYS A 14 13.44 43.65 -56.99
C LYS A 14 14.07 44.98 -56.52
N ILE A 15 15.14 44.92 -55.73
CA ILE A 15 15.82 46.10 -55.18
C ILE A 15 16.82 46.64 -56.22
N ASN A 16 16.49 47.78 -56.82
CA ASN A 16 17.40 48.53 -57.69
C ASN A 16 18.07 49.66 -56.89
N TRP A 17 19.40 49.77 -56.98
CA TRP A 17 20.18 50.90 -56.41
C TRP A 17 21.43 51.16 -57.25
N ASN A 18 22.08 52.30 -57.04
CA ASN A 18 23.21 52.82 -57.83
C ASN A 18 24.55 52.12 -57.54
N PHE A 19 24.53 50.79 -57.39
CA PHE A 19 25.68 49.96 -57.02
C PHE A 19 26.89 50.14 -57.95
N GLU A 20 26.70 50.04 -59.26
CA GLU A 20 27.81 50.11 -60.22
C GLU A 20 28.39 51.53 -60.34
N GLU A 21 27.57 52.58 -60.19
CA GLU A 21 28.08 53.97 -60.10
C GLU A 21 28.92 54.17 -58.84
N LEU A 22 28.40 53.79 -57.66
CA LEU A 22 29.13 53.91 -56.39
C LEU A 22 30.42 53.09 -56.40
N LYS A 23 30.38 51.86 -56.91
CA LYS A 23 31.54 50.97 -57.05
C LYS A 23 32.59 51.56 -57.99
N THR A 24 32.19 52.17 -59.10
CA THR A 24 33.11 52.80 -60.07
C THR A 24 33.72 54.10 -59.51
N ALA A 25 32.91 54.94 -58.86
CA ALA A 25 33.37 56.15 -58.18
C ALA A 25 34.37 55.81 -57.06
N LEU A 26 34.01 54.89 -56.16
CA LEU A 26 34.87 54.43 -55.07
C LEU A 26 36.17 53.79 -55.59
N ALA A 27 36.11 52.92 -56.61
CA ALA A 27 37.31 52.32 -57.19
C ALA A 27 38.25 53.36 -57.84
N THR A 28 37.70 54.45 -58.38
CA THR A 28 38.47 55.55 -58.96
C THR A 28 39.06 56.47 -57.89
N GLU A 29 38.31 56.74 -56.82
CA GLU A 29 38.74 57.59 -55.71
C GLU A 29 39.78 56.90 -54.83
N MET A 30 39.61 55.59 -54.55
CA MET A 30 40.55 54.79 -53.76
C MET A 30 41.93 54.65 -54.42
N LYS A 31 41.99 54.62 -55.76
CA LYS A 31 43.25 54.59 -56.52
C LYS A 31 44.16 55.79 -56.23
N LYS A 32 43.60 56.92 -55.79
CA LYS A 32 44.37 58.12 -55.42
C LYS A 32 45.17 57.93 -54.13
N TYR A 33 44.86 56.92 -53.31
CA TYR A 33 45.49 56.70 -52.00
C TYR A 33 46.44 55.48 -51.97
N THR A 34 46.47 54.67 -53.03
CA THR A 34 47.47 53.62 -53.21
C THR A 34 48.85 54.20 -53.51
N GLY A 35 49.77 54.07 -52.55
CA GLY A 35 51.20 54.41 -52.73
C GLY A 35 51.61 55.81 -52.27
N ILE A 36 50.72 56.59 -51.65
CA ILE A 36 51.08 57.90 -51.07
C ILE A 36 51.74 57.71 -49.70
N VAL A 37 52.89 58.36 -49.51
CA VAL A 37 53.47 58.63 -48.18
C VAL A 37 53.01 60.04 -47.79
N PHE A 38 52.32 60.16 -46.66
CA PHE A 38 51.83 61.45 -46.15
C PHE A 38 52.92 62.14 -45.32
N ASP A 39 53.09 63.44 -45.58
CA ASP A 39 53.97 64.36 -44.87
C ASP A 39 53.16 65.29 -43.92
N ASP A 40 53.85 66.15 -43.17
CA ASP A 40 53.22 67.02 -42.16
C ASP A 40 52.20 68.00 -42.75
N ASP A 41 52.38 68.44 -44.01
CA ASP A 41 51.45 69.34 -44.69
C ASP A 41 50.20 68.60 -45.23
N SER A 42 50.32 67.33 -45.66
CA SER A 42 49.21 66.53 -46.20
C SER A 42 48.43 65.70 -45.16
N ILE A 43 48.98 65.50 -43.96
CA ILE A 43 48.37 64.67 -42.90
C ILE A 43 46.97 65.16 -42.47
N ALA A 44 46.69 66.46 -42.58
CA ALA A 44 45.43 67.07 -42.19
C ALA A 44 44.28 66.70 -43.14
N ASP A 45 44.52 66.71 -44.44
CA ASP A 45 43.52 66.35 -45.45
C ASP A 45 43.34 64.83 -45.53
N ALA A 46 44.40 64.05 -45.33
CA ALA A 46 44.29 62.60 -45.16
C ALA A 46 43.33 62.21 -44.03
N LYS A 47 43.39 62.90 -42.88
CA LYS A 47 42.45 62.71 -41.76
C LYS A 47 41.01 63.07 -42.12
N LYS A 48 40.78 64.16 -42.87
CA LYS A 48 39.44 64.54 -43.38
C LYS A 48 38.87 63.48 -44.32
N THR A 49 39.68 62.99 -45.27
CA THR A 49 39.29 61.92 -46.20
C THR A 49 38.94 60.64 -45.47
N VAL A 50 39.75 60.18 -44.50
CA VAL A 50 39.42 58.99 -43.70
C VAL A 50 38.11 59.16 -42.94
N ALA A 51 37.82 60.35 -42.40
CA ALA A 51 36.54 60.64 -41.76
C ALA A 51 35.35 60.61 -42.74
N TYR A 52 35.52 61.15 -43.95
CA TYR A 52 34.52 61.07 -45.03
C TYR A 52 34.25 59.62 -45.44
N LEU A 53 35.28 58.82 -45.69
CA LEU A 53 35.15 57.42 -46.10
C LEU A 53 34.51 56.55 -45.02
N ARG A 54 34.77 56.83 -43.73
CA ARG A 54 34.08 56.19 -42.61
C ARG A 54 32.59 56.50 -42.60
N LYS A 55 32.21 57.78 -42.74
CA LYS A 55 30.80 58.22 -42.84
C LYS A 55 30.08 57.62 -44.06
N LEU A 56 30.77 57.52 -45.20
CA LEU A 56 30.22 56.94 -46.41
C LEU A 56 29.98 55.43 -46.25
N LYS A 57 30.93 54.70 -45.65
CA LYS A 57 30.76 53.28 -45.28
C LYS A 57 29.58 53.07 -44.32
N GLU A 58 29.46 53.93 -43.31
CA GLU A 58 28.37 53.91 -42.33
C GLU A 58 27.01 54.14 -43.00
N SER A 59 26.90 55.16 -43.87
CA SER A 59 25.70 55.46 -44.66
C SER A 59 25.26 54.29 -45.57
N VAL A 60 26.20 53.60 -46.22
CA VAL A 60 25.89 52.39 -47.02
C VAL A 60 25.36 51.25 -46.15
N GLU A 61 25.97 51.03 -44.98
CA GLU A 61 25.53 50.00 -44.03
C GLU A 61 24.17 50.33 -43.41
N ASP A 62 23.91 51.59 -43.07
CA ASP A 62 22.62 52.03 -42.54
C ASP A 62 21.52 51.93 -43.59
N ARG A 63 21.81 52.30 -44.85
CA ARG A 63 20.85 52.11 -45.94
C ARG A 63 20.56 50.63 -46.21
N ARG A 64 21.55 49.74 -46.06
CA ARG A 64 21.37 48.28 -46.11
C ARG A 64 20.45 47.78 -44.99
N LYS A 65 20.61 48.27 -43.76
CA LYS A 65 19.75 47.94 -42.60
C LYS A 65 18.31 48.43 -42.81
N ASP A 66 18.13 49.67 -43.26
CA ASP A 66 16.82 50.27 -43.56
C ASP A 66 16.05 49.48 -44.62
N VAL A 67 16.71 49.14 -45.73
CA VAL A 67 16.10 48.36 -46.81
C VAL A 67 15.73 46.95 -46.31
N LYS A 68 16.62 46.28 -45.55
CA LYS A 68 16.31 44.99 -44.93
C LYS A 68 15.09 45.09 -44.01
N LYS A 69 14.98 46.14 -43.20
CA LYS A 69 13.83 46.37 -42.30
C LYS A 69 12.54 46.51 -43.11
N LYS A 70 12.50 47.38 -44.12
CA LYS A 70 11.32 47.60 -44.97
C LYS A 70 10.92 46.38 -45.79
N CYS A 71 11.87 45.56 -46.24
CA CYS A 71 11.57 44.31 -46.92
C CYS A 71 11.02 43.23 -45.97
N LEU A 72 11.35 43.29 -44.67
CA LEU A 72 10.82 42.38 -43.65
C LEU A 72 9.54 42.89 -42.97
N GLU A 73 9.22 44.18 -43.03
CA GLU A 73 7.96 44.73 -42.51
C GLU A 73 6.70 43.96 -42.99
N PRO A 74 6.47 43.68 -44.29
CA PRO A 74 5.31 42.89 -44.72
C PRO A 74 5.38 41.41 -44.27
N TYR A 75 6.58 40.85 -44.09
CA TYR A 75 6.74 39.50 -43.54
C TYR A 75 6.40 39.47 -42.04
N ASN A 76 6.86 40.45 -41.26
CA ASN A 76 6.61 40.55 -39.82
C ASN A 76 5.12 40.77 -39.53
N GLU A 77 4.43 41.55 -40.36
CA GLU A 77 2.98 41.74 -40.26
C GLU A 77 2.22 40.45 -40.59
N MET A 78 2.62 39.74 -41.66
CA MET A 78 2.07 38.42 -41.98
C MET A 78 2.37 37.39 -40.87
N GLU A 79 3.56 37.41 -40.26
CA GLU A 79 3.93 36.54 -39.15
C GLU A 79 3.07 36.81 -37.90
N LYS A 80 2.79 38.10 -37.61
CA LYS A 80 1.88 38.51 -36.53
C LYS A 80 0.46 38.02 -36.80
N GLN A 81 -0.07 38.25 -38.00
CA GLN A 81 -1.40 37.79 -38.40
C GLN A 81 -1.51 36.25 -38.38
N ALA A 82 -0.46 35.53 -38.80
CA ALA A 82 -0.42 34.08 -38.72
C ALA A 82 -0.44 33.58 -37.27
N LYS A 83 0.29 34.24 -36.35
CA LYS A 83 0.25 33.92 -34.91
C LYS A 83 -1.11 34.20 -34.29
N GLU A 84 -1.75 35.32 -34.65
CA GLU A 84 -3.12 35.64 -34.20
C GLU A 84 -4.13 34.59 -34.70
N LEU A 85 -4.04 34.17 -35.97
CA LEU A 85 -4.87 33.08 -36.53
C LEU A 85 -4.60 31.74 -35.85
N THR A 86 -3.34 31.39 -35.53
CA THR A 86 -3.02 30.17 -34.80
C THR A 86 -3.60 30.20 -33.38
N GLN A 87 -3.50 31.32 -32.66
CA GLN A 87 -4.09 31.46 -31.31
C GLN A 87 -5.62 31.29 -31.32
N LEU A 88 -6.31 31.84 -32.32
CA LEU A 88 -7.76 31.67 -32.51
C LEU A 88 -8.16 30.22 -32.82
N ILE A 89 -7.23 29.38 -33.30
CA ILE A 89 -7.43 27.94 -33.55
C ILE A 89 -7.07 27.12 -32.30
N ASP A 90 -6.02 27.50 -31.57
CA ASP A 90 -5.57 26.83 -30.36
C ASP A 90 -6.61 26.92 -29.22
N GLU A 91 -7.31 28.05 -29.05
CA GLU A 91 -8.33 28.22 -28.01
C GLU A 91 -9.47 27.18 -28.08
N PRO A 92 -10.18 27.00 -29.21
CA PRO A 92 -11.19 25.94 -29.33
C PRO A 92 -10.58 24.54 -29.32
N ILE A 93 -9.38 24.31 -29.86
CA ILE A 93 -8.69 22.99 -29.76
C ILE A 93 -8.48 22.61 -28.30
N ASN A 94 -7.91 23.49 -27.49
CA ASN A 94 -7.65 23.24 -26.07
C ASN A 94 -8.94 23.06 -25.28
N THR A 95 -9.98 23.83 -25.60
CA THR A 95 -11.31 23.72 -24.99
C THR A 95 -11.95 22.35 -25.29
N ILE A 96 -11.95 21.93 -26.55
CA ILE A 96 -12.50 20.63 -26.99
C ILE A 96 -11.68 19.48 -26.41
N ALA A 97 -10.33 19.56 -26.45
CA ALA A 97 -9.45 18.54 -25.89
C ALA A 97 -9.70 18.33 -24.39
N LYS A 98 -9.91 19.42 -23.63
CA LYS A 98 -10.31 19.35 -22.22
C LYS A 98 -11.69 18.71 -22.07
N GLN A 99 -12.70 19.14 -22.82
CA GLN A 99 -14.06 18.58 -22.74
C GLN A 99 -14.09 17.07 -23.06
N VAL A 100 -13.32 16.62 -24.05
CA VAL A 100 -13.17 15.19 -24.39
C VAL A 100 -12.54 14.43 -23.23
N LYS A 101 -11.47 14.95 -22.63
CA LYS A 101 -10.81 14.33 -21.47
C LYS A 101 -11.75 14.25 -20.26
N ASP A 102 -12.39 15.36 -19.89
CA ASP A 102 -13.31 15.45 -18.75
C ASP A 102 -14.50 14.46 -18.95
N TYR A 103 -15.02 14.34 -20.18
CA TYR A 103 -16.04 13.35 -20.53
C TYR A 103 -15.54 11.91 -20.43
N GLU A 104 -14.34 11.58 -20.92
CA GLU A 104 -13.78 10.24 -20.80
C GLU A 104 -13.53 9.83 -19.34
N GLU A 105 -13.11 10.76 -18.49
CA GLU A 105 -12.97 10.55 -17.04
C GLU A 105 -14.34 10.36 -16.37
N GLU A 106 -15.36 11.13 -16.74
CA GLU A 106 -16.73 10.95 -16.24
C GLU A 106 -17.32 9.59 -16.66
N GLN A 107 -17.08 9.14 -17.91
CA GLN A 107 -17.51 7.83 -18.40
C GLN A 107 -16.81 6.68 -17.65
N LYS A 108 -15.49 6.79 -17.40
CA LYS A 108 -14.75 5.83 -16.56
C LYS A 108 -15.33 5.77 -15.14
N LYS A 109 -15.62 6.92 -14.54
CA LYS A 109 -16.22 7.03 -13.20
C LYS A 109 -17.61 6.38 -13.15
N LYS A 110 -18.52 6.71 -14.08
CA LYS A 110 -19.86 6.09 -14.17
C LYS A 110 -19.78 4.58 -14.33
N LYS A 111 -18.85 4.09 -15.16
CA LYS A 111 -18.64 2.66 -15.37
C LYS A 111 -18.07 1.96 -14.14
N LYS A 112 -17.16 2.61 -13.43
CA LYS A 112 -16.65 2.15 -12.13
C LYS A 112 -17.78 2.05 -11.09
N GLU A 113 -18.64 3.06 -11.01
CA GLU A 113 -19.83 3.05 -10.14
C GLU A 113 -20.78 1.89 -10.51
N GLU A 114 -21.05 1.68 -11.80
CA GLU A 114 -21.86 0.55 -12.31
C GLU A 114 -21.27 -0.82 -11.93
N ILE A 115 -19.95 -1.01 -12.15
CA ILE A 115 -19.23 -2.24 -11.77
C ILE A 115 -19.32 -2.48 -10.26
N LEU A 116 -19.04 -1.45 -9.45
CA LEU A 116 -19.03 -1.56 -7.99
C LEU A 116 -20.44 -1.82 -7.42
N ALA A 117 -21.48 -1.28 -8.05
CA ALA A 117 -22.87 -1.55 -7.72
C ALA A 117 -23.25 -3.00 -8.06
N TYR A 118 -22.92 -3.48 -9.26
CA TYR A 118 -23.18 -4.87 -9.65
C TYR A 118 -22.44 -5.88 -8.78
N MET A 119 -21.17 -5.60 -8.42
CA MET A 119 -20.43 -6.42 -7.45
C MET A 119 -21.10 -6.44 -6.08
N ALA A 120 -21.67 -5.32 -5.62
CA ALA A 120 -22.37 -5.27 -4.34
C ALA A 120 -23.71 -6.04 -4.37
N GLU A 121 -24.43 -5.98 -5.50
CA GLU A 121 -25.66 -6.74 -5.74
C GLU A 121 -25.39 -8.25 -5.78
N VAL A 122 -24.46 -8.70 -6.61
CA VAL A 122 -24.13 -10.13 -6.76
C VAL A 122 -23.51 -10.71 -5.49
N PHE A 123 -22.64 -9.96 -4.79
CA PHE A 123 -22.00 -10.46 -3.56
C PHE A 123 -22.87 -10.30 -2.30
N ALA A 124 -24.11 -9.80 -2.40
CA ALA A 124 -25.00 -9.63 -1.24
C ALA A 124 -25.35 -10.95 -0.52
N GLU A 125 -25.30 -12.08 -1.22
CA GLU A 125 -25.49 -13.41 -0.62
C GLU A 125 -24.25 -13.96 0.11
N LEU A 126 -23.08 -13.32 -0.04
CA LEU A 126 -21.83 -13.76 0.58
C LEU A 126 -21.61 -13.07 1.95
N PRO A 127 -20.90 -13.71 2.90
CA PRO A 127 -20.49 -13.05 4.13
C PRO A 127 -19.67 -11.76 3.84
N GLU A 128 -19.90 -10.69 4.61
CA GLU A 128 -19.31 -9.37 4.33
C GLU A 128 -17.77 -9.38 4.23
N THR A 129 -17.11 -10.19 5.07
CA THR A 129 -15.66 -10.43 5.07
C THR A 129 -15.18 -11.06 3.75
N VAL A 130 -15.90 -12.07 3.27
CA VAL A 130 -15.70 -12.75 1.98
C VAL A 130 -15.95 -11.79 0.83
N ALA A 131 -17.11 -11.13 0.80
CA ALA A 131 -17.54 -10.21 -0.26
C ALA A 131 -16.54 -9.06 -0.46
N SER A 132 -16.13 -8.41 0.62
CA SER A 132 -15.15 -7.31 0.60
C SER A 132 -13.80 -7.75 0.04
N LYS A 133 -13.34 -8.93 0.45
CA LYS A 133 -12.06 -9.49 0.01
C LYS A 133 -12.12 -9.96 -1.44
N LEU A 134 -13.19 -10.65 -1.84
CA LEU A 134 -13.42 -11.11 -3.21
C LEU A 134 -13.45 -9.92 -4.17
N LYS A 135 -14.19 -8.87 -3.81
CA LYS A 135 -14.22 -7.59 -4.53
C LYS A 135 -12.82 -7.03 -4.77
N SER A 136 -11.97 -6.97 -3.74
CA SER A 136 -10.58 -6.52 -3.91
C SER A 136 -9.70 -7.47 -4.74
N LYS A 137 -9.98 -8.77 -4.74
CA LYS A 137 -9.19 -9.82 -5.41
C LYS A 137 -9.45 -9.89 -6.91
N ILE A 138 -10.67 -9.59 -7.35
CA ILE A 138 -11.07 -9.74 -8.77
C ILE A 138 -11.14 -8.42 -9.56
N TYR A 139 -11.18 -7.26 -8.88
CA TYR A 139 -11.37 -5.98 -9.53
C TYR A 139 -10.18 -5.60 -10.43
N ASP A 140 -10.42 -5.43 -11.73
CA ASP A 140 -9.43 -4.93 -12.70
C ASP A 140 -9.80 -3.52 -13.18
N SER A 141 -8.88 -2.56 -13.03
CA SER A 141 -9.04 -1.19 -13.54
C SER A 141 -9.25 -1.14 -15.05
N LYS A 142 -8.85 -2.16 -15.81
CA LYS A 142 -9.14 -2.28 -17.24
C LYS A 142 -10.63 -2.38 -17.54
N TRP A 143 -11.47 -2.77 -16.58
CA TRP A 143 -12.92 -2.79 -16.76
C TRP A 143 -13.52 -1.38 -16.89
N GLU A 144 -12.86 -0.36 -16.32
CA GLU A 144 -13.23 1.05 -16.46
C GLU A 144 -13.04 1.57 -17.91
N ASN A 145 -12.21 0.93 -18.74
CA ASN A 145 -11.96 1.35 -20.11
C ASN A 145 -13.18 1.19 -21.02
N LYS A 146 -13.40 2.17 -21.92
CA LYS A 146 -14.52 2.18 -22.89
C LYS A 146 -14.60 0.91 -23.76
N SER A 147 -13.45 0.34 -24.12
CA SER A 147 -13.34 -0.88 -24.94
C SER A 147 -13.81 -2.16 -24.25
N THR A 148 -13.76 -2.24 -22.91
CA THR A 148 -14.16 -3.43 -22.17
C THR A 148 -15.69 -3.55 -22.15
N THR A 149 -16.26 -4.67 -22.60
CA THR A 149 -17.73 -4.80 -22.64
C THR A 149 -18.32 -5.02 -21.24
N LYS A 150 -19.61 -4.68 -21.06
CA LYS A 150 -20.35 -4.97 -19.82
C LYS A 150 -20.29 -6.47 -19.49
N LYS A 151 -20.53 -7.32 -20.48
CA LYS A 151 -20.44 -8.78 -20.34
C LYS A 151 -19.09 -9.25 -19.79
N THR A 152 -17.98 -8.67 -20.24
CA THR A 152 -16.63 -9.08 -19.82
C THR A 152 -16.42 -9.02 -18.30
N TRP A 153 -16.88 -7.94 -17.64
CA TRP A 153 -16.76 -7.82 -16.19
C TRP A 153 -17.89 -8.54 -15.45
N GLN A 154 -19.10 -8.63 -16.03
CA GLN A 154 -20.18 -9.43 -15.44
C GLN A 154 -19.82 -10.92 -15.37
N ASP A 155 -19.33 -11.51 -16.46
CA ASP A 155 -18.92 -12.93 -16.52
C ASP A 155 -17.81 -13.22 -15.48
N ALA A 156 -16.86 -12.30 -15.30
CA ALA A 156 -15.80 -12.39 -14.30
C ALA A 156 -16.33 -12.31 -12.85
N VAL A 157 -17.23 -11.37 -12.56
CA VAL A 157 -17.89 -11.22 -11.25
C VAL A 157 -18.73 -12.45 -10.92
N ASN A 158 -19.52 -12.94 -11.87
CA ASN A 158 -20.41 -14.10 -11.68
C ASN A 158 -19.62 -15.40 -11.51
N THR A 159 -18.56 -15.61 -12.30
CA THR A 159 -17.68 -16.78 -12.14
C THR A 159 -16.99 -16.76 -10.77
N ALA A 160 -16.53 -15.60 -10.32
CA ALA A 160 -15.94 -15.44 -9.00
C ALA A 160 -16.94 -15.69 -7.86
N PHE A 161 -18.19 -15.22 -8.02
CA PHE A 161 -19.29 -15.47 -7.09
C PHE A 161 -19.62 -16.97 -6.99
N GLU A 162 -19.89 -17.63 -8.12
CA GLU A 162 -20.27 -19.06 -8.15
C GLU A 162 -19.17 -19.96 -7.57
N ASN A 163 -17.89 -19.68 -7.90
CA ASN A 163 -16.77 -20.39 -7.30
C ASN A 163 -16.72 -20.19 -5.77
N THR A 164 -16.89 -18.95 -5.30
CA THR A 164 -16.86 -18.63 -3.86
C THR A 164 -18.06 -19.24 -3.12
N LYS A 165 -19.24 -19.26 -3.74
CA LYS A 165 -20.47 -19.88 -3.22
C LYS A 165 -20.33 -21.40 -3.15
N GLY A 166 -19.72 -22.02 -4.16
CA GLY A 166 -19.37 -23.43 -4.18
C GLY A 166 -18.38 -23.80 -3.07
N ASP A 167 -17.31 -23.03 -2.91
CA ASP A 167 -16.33 -23.20 -1.82
C ASP A 167 -17.01 -23.10 -0.44
N LEU A 168 -17.83 -22.08 -0.20
CA LEU A 168 -18.57 -21.90 1.06
C LEU A 168 -19.53 -23.08 1.34
N ASN A 169 -20.23 -23.58 0.32
CA ASN A 169 -21.10 -24.75 0.45
C ASN A 169 -20.32 -26.03 0.80
N ILE A 170 -19.10 -26.20 0.28
CA ILE A 170 -18.21 -27.29 0.69
C ILE A 170 -17.81 -27.13 2.16
N LEU A 171 -17.51 -25.90 2.62
CA LEU A 171 -17.18 -25.62 4.02
C LEU A 171 -18.39 -25.85 4.96
N ASP A 172 -19.62 -25.60 4.50
CA ASP A 172 -20.84 -25.95 5.25
C ASP A 172 -21.17 -27.45 5.26
N GLY A 173 -20.47 -28.27 4.46
CA GLY A 173 -20.48 -29.72 4.57
C GLY A 173 -19.54 -30.30 5.65
N ILE A 174 -18.71 -29.48 6.29
CA ILE A 174 -17.71 -29.91 7.29
C ILE A 174 -18.37 -30.17 8.65
N GLU A 175 -17.80 -31.09 9.43
CA GLU A 175 -18.24 -31.37 10.80
C GLU A 175 -18.21 -30.09 11.66
N GLU A 176 -19.20 -29.96 12.54
CA GLU A 176 -19.40 -28.75 13.36
C GLU A 176 -18.14 -28.36 14.16
N ASP A 177 -17.45 -29.35 14.73
CA ASP A 177 -16.18 -29.20 15.47
C ASP A 177 -15.06 -28.44 14.73
N PHE A 178 -15.08 -28.44 13.39
CA PHE A 178 -13.99 -27.88 12.57
C PHE A 178 -14.46 -26.80 11.59
N ARG A 179 -15.78 -26.64 11.42
CA ARG A 179 -16.39 -25.74 10.44
C ARG A 179 -16.00 -24.28 10.64
N GLU A 180 -16.01 -23.80 11.89
CA GLU A 180 -15.73 -22.40 12.19
C GLU A 180 -14.27 -22.04 11.87
N ASP A 181 -13.32 -22.90 12.23
CA ASP A 181 -11.89 -22.71 11.88
C ASP A 181 -11.66 -22.79 10.37
N ALA A 182 -12.35 -23.69 9.66
CA ALA A 182 -12.29 -23.80 8.21
C ALA A 182 -12.77 -22.50 7.54
N LYS A 183 -13.92 -21.95 7.98
CA LYS A 183 -14.45 -20.67 7.49
C LYS A 183 -13.51 -19.52 7.78
N LYS A 184 -12.97 -19.40 9.01
CA LYS A 184 -11.97 -18.36 9.37
C LYS A 184 -10.72 -18.41 8.48
N VAL A 185 -10.20 -19.60 8.17
CA VAL A 185 -9.07 -19.74 7.23
C VAL A 185 -9.47 -19.29 5.83
N TYR A 186 -10.63 -19.72 5.33
CA TYR A 186 -11.12 -19.34 4.00
C TYR A 186 -11.37 -17.83 3.86
N GLU A 187 -12.02 -17.19 4.82
CA GLU A 187 -12.22 -15.74 4.85
C GLU A 187 -10.89 -14.96 4.78
N ARG A 188 -9.81 -15.54 5.32
CA ARG A 188 -8.48 -14.93 5.34
C ARG A 188 -7.74 -14.98 3.99
N ASN A 189 -8.05 -15.92 3.09
CA ASN A 189 -7.27 -16.15 1.85
C ASN A 189 -8.12 -16.29 0.55
N LEU A 190 -9.39 -16.69 0.67
CA LEU A 190 -10.25 -17.17 -0.42
C LEU A 190 -9.57 -18.30 -1.19
N VAL A 191 -9.13 -19.33 -0.46
CA VAL A 191 -8.45 -20.54 -0.93
C VAL A 191 -9.00 -21.75 -0.17
N LEU A 192 -9.87 -22.52 -0.82
CA LEU A 192 -10.51 -23.71 -0.23
C LEU A 192 -9.48 -24.76 0.26
N SER A 193 -8.39 -24.98 -0.49
CA SER A 193 -7.39 -26.00 -0.17
C SER A 193 -6.65 -25.74 1.16
N GLU A 194 -6.41 -24.47 1.52
CA GLU A 194 -5.85 -24.12 2.84
C GLU A 194 -6.84 -24.41 3.97
N ALA A 195 -8.13 -24.09 3.77
CA ALA A 195 -9.18 -24.38 4.75
C ALA A 195 -9.36 -25.89 4.97
N LEU A 196 -9.42 -26.68 3.89
CA LEU A 196 -9.48 -28.14 3.96
C LEU A 196 -8.21 -28.76 4.58
N SER A 197 -7.04 -28.19 4.32
CA SER A 197 -5.79 -28.62 4.97
C SER A 197 -5.83 -28.41 6.47
N LYS A 198 -6.39 -27.27 6.93
CA LYS A 198 -6.56 -27.00 8.37
C LYS A 198 -7.52 -27.99 9.02
N VAL A 199 -8.62 -28.33 8.35
CA VAL A 199 -9.59 -29.32 8.84
C VAL A 199 -8.95 -30.71 8.98
N GLN A 200 -8.13 -31.13 8.01
CA GLN A 200 -7.39 -32.39 8.11
C GLN A 200 -6.37 -32.41 9.26
N GLU A 201 -5.72 -31.27 9.54
CA GLU A 201 -4.84 -31.11 10.70
C GLU A 201 -5.63 -31.27 12.03
N LEU A 202 -6.76 -30.56 12.17
CA LEU A 202 -7.60 -30.59 13.36
C LEU A 202 -8.23 -31.97 13.60
N ARG A 203 -8.69 -32.66 12.55
CA ARG A 203 -9.18 -34.05 12.63
C ARG A 203 -8.10 -34.98 13.22
N LYS A 204 -6.86 -34.92 12.70
CA LYS A 204 -5.72 -35.71 13.22
C LYS A 204 -5.36 -35.35 14.66
N GLN A 205 -5.45 -34.07 15.04
CA GLN A 205 -5.23 -33.63 16.42
C GLN A 205 -6.29 -34.20 17.36
N LYS A 206 -7.58 -34.14 17.00
CA LYS A 206 -8.68 -34.72 17.78
C LYS A 206 -8.53 -36.24 17.94
N GLU A 207 -8.19 -36.95 16.86
CA GLU A 207 -7.95 -38.40 16.88
C GLU A 207 -6.78 -38.78 17.81
N MET A 208 -5.64 -38.08 17.72
CA MET A 208 -4.51 -38.30 18.61
C MET A 208 -4.82 -38.03 20.08
N ILE A 209 -5.67 -37.05 20.39
CA ILE A 209 -6.10 -36.78 21.77
C ILE A 209 -6.99 -37.92 22.27
N LEU A 210 -8.01 -38.31 21.49
CA LEU A 210 -8.93 -39.38 21.86
C LEU A 210 -8.22 -40.72 22.07
N GLU A 211 -7.25 -41.07 21.23
CA GLU A 211 -6.46 -42.29 21.37
C GLU A 211 -5.56 -42.25 22.61
N ARG A 212 -4.96 -41.09 22.94
CA ARG A 212 -4.20 -40.93 24.20
C ARG A 212 -5.10 -41.06 25.43
N GLU A 213 -6.31 -40.51 25.40
CA GLU A 213 -7.29 -40.65 26.48
C GLU A 213 -7.78 -42.09 26.63
N ARG A 214 -8.00 -42.80 25.52
CA ARG A 214 -8.35 -44.22 25.51
C ARG A 214 -7.25 -45.07 26.14
N GLN A 215 -6.00 -44.93 25.67
CA GLN A 215 -4.86 -45.65 26.24
C GLN A 215 -4.65 -45.33 27.72
N LYS A 216 -4.90 -44.09 28.15
CA LYS A 216 -4.85 -43.72 29.56
C LYS A 216 -5.92 -44.46 30.36
N ARG A 217 -7.16 -44.49 29.89
CA ARG A 217 -8.28 -45.21 30.53
C ARG A 217 -8.03 -46.71 30.62
N GLU A 218 -7.55 -47.33 29.54
CA GLU A 218 -7.23 -48.76 29.50
C GLU A 218 -6.09 -49.11 30.48
N ARG A 219 -5.06 -48.25 30.61
CA ARG A 219 -4.00 -48.40 31.63
C ARG A 219 -4.53 -48.23 33.06
N GLU A 220 -5.41 -47.26 33.31
CA GLU A 220 -6.04 -47.06 34.62
C GLU A 220 -6.96 -48.23 35.01
N GLU A 221 -7.72 -48.79 34.07
CA GLU A 221 -8.54 -49.98 34.29
C GLU A 221 -7.68 -51.24 34.51
N ALA A 222 -6.61 -51.42 33.74
CA ALA A 222 -5.65 -52.51 33.94
C ALA A 222 -4.99 -52.43 35.33
N ALA A 223 -4.50 -51.25 35.72
CA ALA A 223 -3.92 -51.02 37.04
C ALA A 223 -4.92 -51.27 38.18
N LYS A 224 -6.20 -50.89 38.02
CA LYS A 224 -7.26 -51.20 38.99
C LYS A 224 -7.52 -52.71 39.09
N ARG A 225 -7.56 -53.43 37.97
CA ARG A 225 -7.73 -54.90 37.96
C ARG A 225 -6.54 -55.61 38.59
N GLU A 226 -5.32 -55.19 38.30
CA GLU A 226 -4.10 -55.73 38.92
C GLU A 226 -4.06 -55.47 40.43
N ALA A 227 -4.47 -54.28 40.87
CA ALA A 227 -4.55 -53.94 42.29
C ALA A 227 -5.67 -54.70 43.05
N LEU A 228 -6.75 -55.09 42.35
CA LEU A 228 -7.79 -55.97 42.90
C LEU A 228 -7.29 -57.42 42.99
N ALA A 229 -6.69 -57.97 41.93
CA ALA A 229 -6.12 -59.31 41.93
C ALA A 229 -5.06 -59.48 43.04
N LYS A 230 -4.15 -58.51 43.20
CA LYS A 230 -3.14 -58.50 44.28
C LYS A 230 -3.73 -58.42 45.69
N LYS A 231 -4.98 -57.98 45.85
CA LYS A 231 -5.71 -58.02 47.13
C LYS A 231 -6.44 -59.34 47.37
N GLU A 232 -6.85 -60.03 46.31
CA GLU A 232 -7.48 -61.36 46.41
C GLU A 232 -6.45 -62.50 46.54
N GLU A 233 -5.24 -62.32 45.99
CA GLU A 233 -4.12 -63.26 46.14
C GLU A 233 -3.34 -63.10 47.47
N GLN A 234 -3.62 -62.08 48.28
CA GLN A 234 -3.15 -62.05 49.67
C GLN A 234 -4.00 -62.99 50.52
N PRO A 235 -3.42 -64.02 51.17
CA PRO A 235 -4.16 -64.83 52.13
C PRO A 235 -4.69 -63.96 53.27
N GLN A 236 -5.86 -64.33 53.82
CA GLN A 236 -6.29 -63.83 55.12
C GLN A 236 -5.28 -64.26 56.18
N GLU A 237 -4.33 -63.38 56.51
CA GLU A 237 -3.51 -63.52 57.70
C GLU A 237 -4.43 -63.38 58.92
N PRO A 238 -4.45 -64.36 59.85
CA PRO A 238 -5.51 -64.44 60.84
C PRO A 238 -5.46 -63.27 61.82
N GLU A 239 -6.65 -62.68 62.03
CA GLU A 239 -6.92 -61.61 62.98
C GLU A 239 -6.41 -61.96 64.39
N LYS A 240 -5.26 -61.39 64.77
CA LYS A 240 -4.78 -61.43 66.15
C LYS A 240 -5.45 -60.32 66.95
N ALA A 241 -6.31 -60.73 67.88
CA ALA A 241 -6.91 -59.85 68.88
C ALA A 241 -5.82 -59.13 69.73
N PRO A 242 -6.10 -57.91 70.22
CA PRO A 242 -5.07 -57.01 70.76
C PRO A 242 -4.86 -57.17 72.26
N GLU A 243 -3.62 -57.04 72.71
CA GLU A 243 -3.25 -56.72 74.10
C GLU A 243 -2.02 -55.78 74.14
N PRO A 244 -1.80 -55.00 75.22
CA PRO A 244 -1.58 -53.57 75.04
C PRO A 244 -0.22 -53.02 75.56
N VAL A 245 -0.12 -51.68 75.55
CA VAL A 245 0.69 -50.78 76.42
C VAL A 245 1.85 -50.02 75.75
N ALA A 246 1.91 -48.72 76.08
CA ALA A 246 3.04 -47.78 76.02
C ALA A 246 3.50 -47.15 74.68
N SER A 247 2.92 -45.98 74.40
CA SER A 247 3.63 -44.68 74.45
C SER A 247 4.92 -44.49 73.62
N ALA A 248 4.77 -43.82 72.46
CA ALA A 248 5.60 -42.65 72.12
C ALA A 248 4.90 -41.76 71.05
N GLU A 249 4.57 -40.53 71.43
CA GLU A 249 4.41 -39.42 70.48
C GLU A 249 5.81 -38.86 70.10
N PRO A 250 6.03 -38.19 68.95
CA PRO A 250 5.21 -37.04 68.53
C PRO A 250 4.75 -37.00 67.07
N LYS A 251 3.60 -36.33 66.86
CA LYS A 251 3.19 -35.79 65.56
C LYS A 251 3.80 -34.40 65.39
N THR A 252 4.56 -34.17 64.33
CA THR A 252 5.13 -32.85 64.04
C THR A 252 4.03 -31.82 63.74
N GLU A 253 4.06 -30.68 64.42
CA GLU A 253 3.07 -29.59 64.25
C GLU A 253 3.01 -29.01 62.83
N MET A 254 4.08 -29.21 62.04
CA MET A 254 4.27 -28.68 60.69
C MET A 254 3.10 -28.96 59.73
N GLY A 255 2.42 -30.12 59.87
CA GLY A 255 1.31 -30.50 58.99
C GLY A 255 0.02 -29.69 59.20
N LYS A 256 -0.24 -29.21 60.43
CA LYS A 256 -1.46 -28.45 60.75
C LYS A 256 -1.35 -26.96 60.38
N ALA A 257 -0.13 -26.43 60.27
CA ALA A 257 0.09 -25.04 59.90
C ALA A 257 -0.26 -24.75 58.43
N ILE A 258 0.00 -25.71 57.52
CA ILE A 258 -0.18 -25.51 56.07
C ILE A 258 -1.68 -25.43 55.71
N GLU A 259 -2.51 -26.34 56.23
CA GLU A 259 -3.95 -26.38 55.96
C GLU A 259 -4.70 -25.14 56.52
N SER A 260 -4.15 -24.50 57.55
CA SER A 260 -4.67 -23.25 58.13
C SER A 260 -4.47 -22.03 57.21
N ILE A 261 -3.34 -21.97 56.50
CA ILE A 261 -2.98 -20.84 55.63
C ILE A 261 -3.86 -20.84 54.36
N GLU A 262 -4.08 -22.02 53.76
CA GLU A 262 -4.90 -22.15 52.55
C GLU A 262 -6.37 -21.72 52.77
N ARG A 263 -6.95 -22.04 53.95
CA ARG A 263 -8.32 -21.59 54.29
C ARG A 263 -8.41 -20.08 54.54
N HIS A 264 -7.39 -19.46 55.14
CA HIS A 264 -7.40 -18.02 55.40
C HIS A 264 -7.29 -17.18 54.12
N ALA A 265 -6.47 -17.62 53.16
CA ALA A 265 -6.32 -16.95 51.87
C ALA A 265 -7.63 -16.97 51.04
N TYR A 266 -8.38 -18.08 51.07
CA TYR A 266 -9.65 -18.20 50.36
C TYR A 266 -10.77 -17.33 50.94
N GLN A 267 -10.78 -17.08 52.26
CA GLN A 267 -11.82 -16.25 52.88
C GLN A 267 -11.59 -14.75 52.65
N GLN A 268 -10.34 -14.26 52.64
CA GLN A 268 -10.05 -12.85 52.34
C GLN A 268 -10.38 -12.44 50.90
N ALA A 269 -10.41 -13.38 49.94
CA ALA A 269 -10.70 -13.08 48.53
C ALA A 269 -12.20 -12.84 48.23
N VAL A 270 -13.12 -13.21 49.15
CA VAL A 270 -14.57 -13.27 48.87
C VAL A 270 -15.35 -12.11 49.50
N THR A 271 -14.78 -11.34 50.43
CA THR A 271 -15.50 -10.28 51.16
C THR A 271 -14.74 -8.95 51.27
N GLY A 272 -15.13 -7.92 50.51
CA GLY A 272 -15.04 -6.52 51.01
C GLY A 272 -14.18 -5.48 50.26
N THR A 273 -14.69 -4.97 49.13
CA THR A 273 -14.91 -3.54 48.78
C THR A 273 -13.90 -2.36 49.08
N ILE A 274 -13.71 -1.52 48.04
CA ILE A 274 -13.37 -0.06 47.91
C ILE A 274 -11.93 0.55 48.11
N ALA A 275 -11.54 1.35 47.10
CA ALA A 275 -10.92 2.71 47.12
C ALA A 275 -9.38 2.95 46.97
N ASN A 276 -8.95 3.28 45.73
CA ASN A 276 -8.28 4.53 45.26
C ASN A 276 -6.98 5.11 45.92
N PRO A 277 -6.18 5.96 45.21
CA PRO A 277 -5.91 6.12 43.76
C PRO A 277 -4.40 6.37 43.42
N VAL A 278 -4.10 6.93 42.22
CA VAL A 278 -2.79 7.53 41.74
C VAL A 278 -1.77 6.49 41.20
N THR A 279 -1.05 6.63 40.06
CA THR A 279 -0.69 7.78 39.19
C THR A 279 -0.76 7.44 37.67
N GLN A 280 -0.84 8.46 36.81
CA GLN A 280 -0.48 8.40 35.37
C GLN A 280 0.99 8.87 35.18
N GLN A 281 1.71 8.85 34.04
CA GLN A 281 1.55 8.50 32.59
C GLN A 281 3.03 8.27 32.08
N PRO A 282 3.43 8.29 30.78
CA PRO A 282 2.80 7.95 29.48
C PRO A 282 3.64 6.99 28.59
N GLY A 283 3.12 6.52 27.44
CA GLY A 283 3.95 5.93 26.38
C GLY A 283 3.22 4.98 25.40
N LEU A 284 3.12 5.37 24.13
CA LEU A 284 2.42 4.63 23.06
C LEU A 284 3.26 3.49 22.44
N SER A 285 2.64 2.32 22.19
CA SER A 285 2.69 1.58 20.91
C SER A 285 2.01 0.20 21.01
N GLY A 286 1.21 -0.20 20.02
CA GLY A 286 0.99 -1.63 19.74
C GLY A 286 -0.12 -2.40 20.49
N GLY A 287 -1.20 -1.76 20.93
CA GLY A 287 -2.51 -2.41 21.19
C GLY A 287 -2.65 -3.43 22.35
N LYS A 288 -1.56 -3.99 22.89
CA LYS A 288 -1.56 -4.88 24.06
C LYS A 288 -1.34 -4.06 25.34
N LYS A 289 -2.19 -4.24 26.36
CA LYS A 289 -1.96 -3.67 27.70
C LYS A 289 -0.86 -4.45 28.41
N ILE A 290 0.23 -3.77 28.77
CA ILE A 290 1.32 -4.34 29.56
C ILE A 290 1.01 -4.13 31.04
N TRP A 291 1.24 -5.16 31.86
CA TRP A 291 1.05 -5.13 33.31
C TRP A 291 2.36 -5.52 33.98
N THR A 292 2.75 -4.79 35.03
CA THR A 292 3.89 -5.15 35.88
C THR A 292 3.35 -5.81 37.14
N ILE A 293 3.81 -7.03 37.43
CA ILE A 293 3.44 -7.79 38.64
C ILE A 293 4.70 -8.08 39.46
N GLN A 294 4.59 -7.97 40.79
CA GLN A 294 5.62 -8.43 41.72
C GLN A 294 5.18 -9.75 42.34
N VAL A 295 5.96 -10.81 42.14
CA VAL A 295 5.69 -12.14 42.68
C VAL A 295 6.66 -12.41 43.83
N ARG A 296 6.12 -12.70 45.02
CA ARG A 296 6.92 -13.12 46.19
C ARG A 296 6.54 -14.55 46.55
N GLY A 297 7.47 -15.48 46.32
CA GLY A 297 7.30 -16.91 46.56
C GLY A 297 8.64 -17.64 46.49
N ASN A 298 8.61 -18.97 46.59
CA ASN A 298 9.79 -19.80 46.37
C ASN A 298 10.03 -20.09 44.87
N GLU A 299 11.17 -20.68 44.52
CA GLU A 299 11.56 -20.93 43.12
C GLU A 299 10.55 -21.83 42.37
N GLU A 300 9.95 -22.83 43.04
CA GLU A 300 8.93 -23.67 42.43
C GLU A 300 7.65 -22.91 42.10
N GLN A 301 7.21 -22.01 42.99
CA GLN A 301 6.04 -21.16 42.77
C GLN A 301 6.30 -20.19 41.61
N HIS A 302 7.50 -19.58 41.55
CA HIS A 302 7.89 -18.73 40.44
C HIS A 302 7.85 -19.51 39.11
N LYS A 303 8.47 -20.69 39.06
CA LYS A 303 8.47 -21.55 37.86
C LYS A 303 7.05 -21.93 37.40
N LYS A 304 6.18 -22.35 38.31
CA LYS A 304 4.78 -22.71 38.00
C LYS A 304 4.01 -21.53 37.39
N ILE A 305 4.25 -20.30 37.86
CA ILE A 305 3.63 -19.09 37.31
C ILE A 305 4.15 -18.83 35.89
N LEU A 306 5.45 -18.92 35.64
CA LEU A 306 6.03 -18.74 34.30
C LEU A 306 5.56 -19.81 33.31
N ASP A 307 5.46 -21.07 33.74
CA ASP A 307 4.95 -22.16 32.90
C ASP A 307 3.45 -21.97 32.57
N TYR A 308 2.66 -21.45 33.50
CA TYR A 308 1.26 -21.09 33.24
C TYR A 308 1.11 -19.90 32.27
N ILE A 309 1.95 -18.87 32.41
CA ILE A 309 1.99 -17.72 31.48
C ILE A 309 2.30 -18.18 30.05
N LYS A 310 3.28 -19.09 29.88
CA LYS A 310 3.58 -19.71 28.58
C LYS A 310 2.42 -20.56 28.07
N PHE A 311 1.77 -21.34 28.94
CA PHE A 311 0.63 -22.19 28.58
C PHE A 311 -0.55 -21.39 28.03
N VAL A 312 -0.85 -20.21 28.58
CA VAL A 312 -1.91 -19.32 28.07
C VAL A 312 -1.47 -18.46 26.87
N GLY A 313 -0.26 -18.67 26.34
CA GLY A 313 0.26 -17.93 25.18
C GLY A 313 0.59 -16.46 25.46
N ALA A 314 0.77 -16.07 26.73
CA ALA A 314 1.13 -14.71 27.09
C ALA A 314 2.65 -14.51 27.06
N GLU A 315 3.08 -13.37 26.53
CA GLU A 315 4.49 -12.95 26.52
C GLU A 315 4.84 -12.28 27.86
N TYR A 316 5.97 -12.64 28.46
CA TYR A 316 6.49 -12.00 29.67
C TYR A 316 7.95 -11.57 29.52
N ARG A 317 8.38 -10.67 30.41
CA ARG A 317 9.76 -10.24 30.57
C ARG A 317 10.04 -10.11 32.06
N GLU A 318 11.09 -10.77 32.53
CA GLU A 318 11.66 -10.53 33.86
C GLU A 318 12.47 -9.22 33.80
N VAL A 319 12.33 -8.36 34.82
CA VAL A 319 12.87 -6.98 34.87
C VAL A 319 13.67 -6.79 36.16
#